data_AF-A0A2M9PAI2-F1
#
_entry.id   AF-A0A2M9PAI2-F1
#
_cell.length_a   1.000
_cell.length_b   1.000
_cell.length_c   1.000
_cell.angle_alpha   90.00
_cell.angle_beta   90.00
_cell.angle_gamma   90.00
#
_symmetry.space_group_name_H-M   'P 1'
#
loop_
_entity.id
_entity.type
_entity.pdbx_description
1 polymer ?
#
loop_
_entity_poly.entity_id
_entity_poly.type
_entity_poly.pdbx_seq_one_letter_code
_entity_poly.pdbx_strand_id
1 'polypeptide(L)'
;MTSDVGAYKKMSESLTAASETIGVARNAAEQMVDILKQVQEKVIEGKKPGADLAKLQADVDAMTATMQSIGASAQVNGINMVNNTDTQSFSVSLTRVGAGDVGLEVLGVDGVDLVTDAAADVTLVADATDESDLDAIETQLQAAIDAAAGFGSAQIRIDAQNEFLGKQMDSIRTAAGAMVDADMEEASARLTALQTQQQLGIQALSIANQAPQSIMSLFR
;
A
#
# COMPACT_ATOMS: atom_id res chain seq x y z
N MET A 1 -2.11 18.58 -12.97
CA MET A 1 -0.76 18.44 -12.42
C MET A 1 -0.75 18.43 -10.89
N THR A 2 -1.08 19.53 -10.20
CA THR A 2 -1.18 19.53 -8.72
C THR A 2 -2.29 18.63 -8.18
N SER A 3 -3.41 18.53 -8.90
CA SER A 3 -4.48 17.57 -8.61
C SER A 3 -4.01 16.11 -8.71
N ASP A 4 -3.14 15.79 -9.67
CA ASP A 4 -2.65 14.44 -9.91
C ASP A 4 -1.65 14.02 -8.84
N VAL A 5 -0.76 14.94 -8.42
CA VAL A 5 0.13 14.73 -7.27
C VAL A 5 -0.67 14.48 -5.98
N GLY A 6 -1.80 15.17 -5.80
CA GLY A 6 -2.71 14.92 -4.67
C GLY A 6 -3.35 13.53 -4.71
N ALA A 7 -3.75 13.07 -5.90
CA ALA A 7 -4.29 11.72 -6.09
C ALA A 7 -3.24 10.63 -5.82
N TYR A 8 -2.02 10.79 -6.34
CA TYR A 8 -0.91 9.85 -6.09
C TYR A 8 -0.48 9.83 -4.63
N LYS A 9 -0.53 10.96 -3.93
CA LYS A 9 -0.27 11.01 -2.48
C LYS A 9 -1.30 10.19 -1.70
N LYS A 10 -2.59 10.35 -1.98
CA LYS A 10 -3.65 9.53 -1.35
C LYS A 10 -3.49 8.04 -1.68
N MET A 11 -3.07 7.71 -2.89
CA MET A 11 -2.77 6.34 -3.29
C MET A 11 -1.58 5.77 -2.50
N SER A 12 -0.50 6.54 -2.36
CA SER A 12 0.66 6.17 -1.54
C SER A 12 0.27 5.96 -0.07
N GLU A 13 -0.57 6.81 0.50
CA GLU A 13 -1.12 6.63 1.87
C GLU A 13 -1.95 5.35 1.99
N SER A 14 -2.80 5.06 0.99
CA SER A 14 -3.58 3.81 0.94
C SER A 14 -2.69 2.57 0.79
N LEU A 15 -1.61 2.65 0.01
CA LEU A 15 -0.66 1.57 -0.18
C LEU A 15 0.19 1.31 1.06
N THR A 16 0.56 2.36 1.78
CA THR A 16 1.22 2.21 3.09
C THR A 16 0.29 1.50 4.08
N ALA A 17 -0.99 1.89 4.16
CA ALA A 17 -1.96 1.20 5.01
C ALA A 17 -2.18 -0.27 4.58
N ALA A 18 -2.15 -0.55 3.27
CA ALA A 18 -2.20 -1.91 2.74
C ALA A 18 -0.95 -2.74 3.14
N SER A 19 0.24 -2.16 2.99
CA SER A 19 1.52 -2.77 3.38
C SER A 19 1.55 -3.08 4.88
N GLU A 20 1.05 -2.17 5.73
CA GLU A 20 0.90 -2.40 7.17
C GLU A 20 -0.06 -3.55 7.49
N THR A 21 -1.23 -3.58 6.84
CA THR A 21 -2.23 -4.65 7.05
C THR A 21 -1.67 -6.02 6.67
N ILE A 22 -1.02 -6.11 5.50
CA ILE A 22 -0.39 -7.34 5.00
C ILE A 22 0.83 -7.71 5.86
N GLY A 23 1.59 -6.74 6.35
CA GLY A 23 2.72 -6.97 7.25
C GLY A 23 2.29 -7.57 8.58
N VAL A 24 1.19 -7.08 9.17
CA VAL A 24 0.61 -7.68 10.39
C VAL A 24 0.12 -9.10 10.12
N ALA A 25 -0.58 -9.33 9.01
CA ALA A 25 -1.03 -10.66 8.61
C ALA A 25 0.12 -11.64 8.40
N ARG A 26 1.19 -11.20 7.72
CA ARG A 26 2.41 -11.99 7.51
C ARG A 26 3.07 -12.37 8.83
N ASN A 27 3.28 -11.40 9.73
CA ASN A 27 3.91 -11.66 11.03
C ASN A 27 3.06 -12.62 11.89
N ALA A 28 1.73 -12.53 11.78
CA ALA A 28 0.82 -13.47 12.44
C ALA A 28 0.96 -14.87 11.83
N ALA A 29 0.92 -15.01 10.51
CA ALA A 29 1.11 -16.29 9.84
C ALA A 29 2.47 -16.94 10.18
N GLU A 30 3.56 -16.16 10.23
CA GLU A 30 4.89 -16.65 10.66
C GLU A 30 4.87 -17.17 12.11
N GLN A 31 4.22 -16.46 13.04
CA GLN A 31 4.06 -16.95 14.42
C GLN A 31 3.19 -18.20 14.51
N MET A 32 2.14 -18.30 13.68
CA MET A 32 1.29 -19.49 13.62
C MET A 32 2.08 -20.69 13.09
N VAL A 33 2.96 -20.51 12.09
CA VAL A 33 3.88 -21.55 11.61
C VAL A 33 4.75 -22.09 12.76
N ASP A 34 5.29 -21.22 13.60
CA ASP A 34 6.14 -21.63 14.72
C ASP A 34 5.36 -22.35 15.84
N ILE A 35 4.09 -21.97 16.06
CA ILE A 35 3.21 -22.68 16.99
C ILE A 35 2.82 -24.05 16.43
N LEU A 36 2.46 -24.13 15.15
CA LEU A 36 2.08 -25.39 14.50
C LEU A 36 3.22 -26.41 14.50
N LYS A 37 4.47 -25.96 14.34
CA LYS A 37 5.65 -26.83 14.52
C LYS A 37 5.77 -27.37 15.94
N GLN A 38 5.54 -26.54 16.96
CA GLN A 38 5.54 -27.00 18.35
C GLN A 38 4.39 -27.99 18.62
N VAL A 39 3.21 -27.75 18.06
CA VAL A 39 2.09 -28.70 18.12
C VAL A 39 2.47 -30.02 17.45
N GLN A 40 3.09 -29.99 16.26
CA GLN A 40 3.59 -31.19 15.58
C GLN A 40 4.57 -31.99 16.45
N GLU A 41 5.53 -31.31 17.10
CA GLU A 41 6.47 -31.94 18.03
C GLU A 41 5.75 -32.61 19.20
N LYS A 42 4.70 -31.98 19.74
CA LYS A 42 3.88 -32.53 20.83
C LYS A 42 3.06 -33.74 20.41
N VAL A 43 2.52 -33.75 19.18
CA VAL A 43 1.83 -34.92 18.63
C VAL A 43 2.79 -36.09 18.43
N ILE A 44 4.00 -35.83 17.92
CA ILE A 44 5.06 -36.85 17.81
C ILE A 44 5.47 -37.37 19.20
N GLU A 45 5.51 -36.51 20.22
CA GLU A 45 5.74 -36.90 21.61
C GLU A 45 4.63 -37.82 22.13
N GLY A 46 3.36 -37.50 21.83
CA GLY A 46 2.18 -38.28 22.24
C GLY A 46 2.12 -39.68 21.66
N LYS A 47 2.63 -39.88 20.43
CA LYS A 47 2.71 -41.20 19.80
C LYS A 47 3.73 -42.15 20.43
N LYS A 48 4.59 -41.67 21.34
CA LYS A 48 5.57 -42.54 22.02
C LYS A 48 4.89 -43.44 23.06
N PRO A 49 5.24 -44.74 23.14
CA PRO A 49 4.73 -45.61 24.19
C PRO A 49 5.00 -45.06 25.59
N GLY A 50 3.94 -44.92 26.40
CA GLY A 50 4.05 -44.41 27.77
C GLY A 50 4.01 -42.88 27.91
N ALA A 51 3.67 -42.15 26.84
CA ALA A 51 3.43 -40.71 26.92
C ALA A 51 2.20 -40.36 27.79
N ASP A 52 2.28 -39.24 28.51
CA ASP A 52 1.15 -38.69 29.26
C ASP A 52 0.30 -37.83 28.32
N LEU A 53 -0.64 -38.49 27.64
CA LEU A 53 -1.49 -37.86 26.63
C LEU A 53 -2.35 -36.73 27.20
N ALA A 54 -2.79 -36.83 28.45
CA ALA A 54 -3.61 -35.79 29.07
C ALA A 54 -2.82 -34.48 29.24
N LYS A 55 -1.55 -34.59 29.64
CA LYS A 55 -0.68 -33.43 29.76
C LYS A 55 -0.31 -32.85 28.40
N LEU A 56 0.02 -33.70 27.43
CA LEU A 56 0.35 -33.24 26.07
C LEU A 56 -0.84 -32.60 25.38
N GLN A 57 -2.05 -33.12 25.59
CA GLN A 57 -3.28 -32.51 25.06
C GLN A 57 -3.48 -31.13 25.65
N ALA A 58 -3.31 -30.96 26.96
CA ALA A 58 -3.40 -29.65 27.59
C ALA A 58 -2.37 -28.65 27.03
N ASP A 59 -1.16 -29.09 26.72
CA ASP A 59 -0.14 -28.26 26.05
C ASP A 59 -0.60 -27.87 24.63
N VAL A 60 -1.11 -28.82 23.84
CA VAL A 60 -1.62 -28.59 22.47
C VAL A 60 -2.83 -27.63 22.48
N ASP A 61 -3.76 -27.81 23.41
CA ASP A 61 -4.93 -26.95 23.58
C ASP A 61 -4.51 -25.51 23.90
N ALA A 62 -3.52 -25.33 24.79
CA ALA A 62 -2.99 -24.02 25.15
C ALA A 62 -2.26 -23.34 23.97
N MET A 63 -1.51 -24.10 23.18
CA MET A 63 -0.85 -23.62 21.96
C MET A 63 -1.88 -23.20 20.91
N THR A 64 -2.91 -24.01 20.68
CA THR A 64 -4.00 -23.71 19.74
C THR A 64 -4.79 -22.48 20.18
N ALA A 65 -5.07 -22.33 21.47
CA ALA A 65 -5.70 -21.12 22.02
C ALA A 65 -4.82 -19.87 21.85
N THR A 66 -3.51 -20.00 22.00
CA THR A 66 -2.56 -18.91 21.72
C THR A 66 -2.61 -18.50 20.25
N MET A 67 -2.67 -19.49 19.36
CA MET A 67 -2.78 -19.25 17.93
C MET A 67 -4.09 -18.55 17.55
N GLN A 68 -5.22 -18.94 18.14
CA GLN A 68 -6.50 -18.25 17.98
C GLN A 68 -6.43 -16.80 18.47
N SER A 69 -5.76 -16.54 19.59
CA SER A 69 -5.55 -15.20 20.12
C SER A 69 -4.70 -14.32 19.16
N ILE A 70 -3.63 -14.88 18.60
CA ILE A 70 -2.81 -14.20 17.58
C ILE A 70 -3.65 -13.89 16.35
N GLY A 71 -4.39 -14.87 15.84
CA GLY A 71 -5.25 -14.72 14.68
C GLY A 71 -6.32 -13.66 14.87
N ALA A 72 -7.00 -13.65 16.01
CA ALA A 72 -7.99 -12.62 16.33
C ALA A 72 -7.37 -11.22 16.50
N SER A 73 -6.14 -11.14 16.99
CA SER A 73 -5.43 -9.87 17.24
C SER A 73 -4.76 -9.31 15.98
N ALA A 74 -4.52 -10.14 14.96
CA ALA A 74 -3.86 -9.79 13.71
C ALA A 74 -4.79 -9.00 12.76
N GLN A 75 -5.24 -7.84 13.22
CA GLN A 75 -6.11 -6.94 12.47
C GLN A 75 -5.58 -5.51 12.42
N VAL A 76 -5.74 -4.86 11.28
CA VAL A 76 -5.48 -3.43 11.09
C VAL A 76 -6.76 -2.78 10.60
N ASN A 77 -7.25 -1.77 11.32
CA ASN A 77 -8.51 -1.08 11.00
C ASN A 77 -9.73 -2.01 10.84
N GLY A 78 -9.77 -3.12 11.59
CA GLY A 78 -10.84 -4.13 11.52
C GLY A 78 -10.70 -5.12 10.36
N ILE A 79 -9.66 -5.01 9.54
CA ILE A 79 -9.33 -5.99 8.51
C ILE A 79 -8.44 -7.05 9.13
N ASN A 80 -8.92 -8.28 9.15
CA ASN A 80 -8.12 -9.47 9.43
C ASN A 80 -7.82 -10.16 8.09
N MET A 81 -6.67 -10.80 7.93
CA MET A 81 -6.35 -11.59 6.73
C MET A 81 -5.92 -13.02 7.07
N VAL A 82 -5.85 -13.38 8.35
CA VAL A 82 -5.43 -14.71 8.84
C VAL A 82 -6.58 -15.48 9.51
N ASN A 83 -7.77 -14.88 9.61
CA ASN A 83 -8.97 -15.45 10.24
C ASN A 83 -10.22 -15.15 9.39
N ASN A 84 -10.06 -15.10 8.08
CA ASN A 84 -11.15 -15.04 7.10
C ASN A 84 -10.64 -15.55 5.75
N THR A 85 -11.57 -15.72 4.81
CA THR A 85 -11.28 -16.11 3.42
C THR A 85 -11.62 -14.99 2.44
N ASP A 86 -11.85 -13.78 2.95
CA ASP A 86 -12.26 -12.63 2.15
C ASP A 86 -11.06 -12.08 1.35
N THR A 87 -11.27 -11.82 0.06
CA THR A 87 -10.26 -11.14 -0.77
C THR A 87 -10.25 -9.65 -0.46
N GLN A 88 -9.13 -9.17 0.09
CA GLN A 88 -8.91 -7.76 0.31
C GLN A 88 -8.37 -7.11 -0.95
N SER A 89 -9.10 -6.11 -1.45
CA SER A 89 -8.76 -5.37 -2.66
C SER A 89 -8.07 -4.06 -2.33
N PHE A 90 -6.81 -3.93 -2.73
CA PHE A 90 -6.02 -2.71 -2.56
C PHE A 90 -5.81 -2.01 -3.88
N SER A 91 -6.13 -0.72 -3.95
CA SER A 91 -5.87 0.08 -5.14
C SER A 91 -4.36 0.34 -5.24
N VAL A 92 -3.74 -0.05 -6.34
CA VAL A 92 -2.28 0.00 -6.53
C VAL A 92 -1.85 1.00 -7.60
N SER A 93 -2.67 1.23 -8.62
CA SER A 93 -2.31 2.16 -9.68
C SER A 93 -3.52 2.88 -10.26
N LEU A 94 -3.26 4.09 -10.77
CA LEU A 94 -4.19 4.86 -11.58
C LEU A 94 -3.67 4.79 -13.01
N THR A 95 -4.39 4.08 -13.87
CA THR A 95 -4.09 4.00 -15.29
C THR A 95 -4.94 5.04 -16.03
N ARG A 96 -4.37 5.73 -17.01
CA ARG A 96 -5.20 6.45 -18.00
C ARG A 96 -5.56 5.46 -19.08
N VAL A 97 -6.79 4.98 -19.04
CA VAL A 97 -7.35 4.22 -20.15
C VAL A 97 -7.76 5.26 -21.21
N GLY A 98 -7.58 4.95 -22.50
CA GLY A 98 -7.79 5.91 -23.58
C GLY A 98 -9.15 6.65 -23.50
N ALA A 99 -9.21 7.85 -24.09
CA ALA A 99 -10.35 8.78 -24.10
C ALA A 99 -10.64 9.56 -22.79
N GLY A 100 -9.69 9.60 -21.85
CA GLY A 100 -9.81 10.47 -20.66
C GLY A 100 -10.42 9.80 -19.43
N ASP A 101 -10.72 8.50 -19.53
CA ASP A 101 -11.11 7.69 -18.37
C ASP A 101 -9.90 7.32 -17.52
N VAL A 102 -10.13 7.28 -16.20
CA VAL A 102 -9.15 6.82 -15.22
C VAL A 102 -9.54 5.40 -14.81
N GLY A 103 -8.70 4.43 -15.13
CA GLY A 103 -8.82 3.06 -14.67
C GLY A 103 -8.09 2.88 -13.34
N LEU A 104 -8.65 2.06 -12.45
CA LEU A 104 -8.03 1.70 -11.19
C LEU A 104 -7.47 0.28 -11.32
N GLU A 105 -6.17 0.13 -11.10
CA GLU A 105 -5.56 -1.18 -10.95
C GLU A 105 -5.68 -1.62 -9.49
N VAL A 106 -6.19 -2.83 -9.28
CA VAL A 106 -6.46 -3.39 -7.96
C VAL A 106 -5.63 -4.64 -7.78
N LEU A 107 -4.92 -4.72 -6.66
CA LEU A 107 -4.27 -5.91 -6.17
C LEU A 107 -5.24 -6.60 -5.21
N GLY A 108 -5.77 -7.75 -5.62
CA GLY A 108 -6.48 -8.65 -4.73
C GLY A 108 -5.47 -9.49 -3.94
N VAL A 109 -5.60 -9.48 -2.62
CA VAL A 109 -4.87 -10.39 -1.73
C VAL A 109 -5.91 -11.19 -0.96
N ASP A 110 -5.89 -12.50 -1.16
CA ASP A 110 -6.82 -13.40 -0.50
C ASP A 110 -6.47 -13.55 0.99
N GLY A 111 -7.47 -13.39 1.85
CA GLY A 111 -7.37 -13.83 3.23
C GLY A 111 -7.28 -15.35 3.31
N VAL A 112 -6.57 -15.84 4.32
CA VAL A 112 -6.47 -17.28 4.60
C VAL A 112 -6.98 -17.49 6.02
N ASP A 113 -7.89 -18.44 6.21
CA ASP A 113 -8.33 -18.80 7.55
C ASP A 113 -7.36 -19.82 8.15
N LEU A 114 -6.46 -19.33 9.01
CA LEU A 114 -5.50 -20.16 9.72
C LEU A 114 -5.99 -20.54 11.13
N VAL A 115 -7.17 -20.05 11.53
CA VAL A 115 -7.66 -20.11 12.92
C VAL A 115 -8.75 -21.14 13.09
N THR A 116 -9.74 -21.17 12.20
CA THR A 116 -10.88 -22.10 12.34
C THR A 116 -10.50 -23.52 11.92
N ASP A 117 -9.60 -23.65 10.93
CA ASP A 117 -9.14 -24.96 10.43
C ASP A 117 -8.17 -25.64 11.42
N ALA A 118 -7.29 -24.86 12.04
CA ALA A 118 -6.40 -25.36 13.10
C ALA A 118 -7.11 -25.65 14.43
N ALA A 119 -8.31 -25.12 14.63
CA ALA A 119 -9.15 -25.41 15.79
C ALA A 119 -9.97 -26.70 15.62
N ALA A 120 -9.84 -27.39 14.47
CA ALA A 120 -10.43 -28.71 14.26
C ALA A 120 -9.67 -29.77 15.06
N ASP A 121 -9.94 -29.79 16.38
CA ASP A 121 -9.91 -30.93 17.29
C ASP A 121 -8.75 -31.93 17.09
N VAL A 122 -7.50 -31.46 17.20
CA VAL A 122 -6.32 -32.34 17.32
C VAL A 122 -6.47 -33.13 18.61
N THR A 123 -6.96 -34.37 18.51
CA THR A 123 -7.19 -35.25 19.65
C THR A 123 -6.06 -36.28 19.70
N LEU A 124 -5.14 -36.15 20.66
CA LEU A 124 -4.04 -37.09 20.81
C LEU A 124 -4.55 -38.49 21.15
N VAL A 125 -4.43 -39.43 20.21
CA VAL A 125 -4.68 -40.84 20.43
C VAL A 125 -3.35 -41.58 20.64
N ALA A 126 -3.32 -42.53 21.58
CA ALA A 126 -2.15 -43.40 21.84
C ALA A 126 -1.81 -44.32 20.66
N ASP A 127 -2.58 -44.28 19.58
CA ASP A 127 -2.46 -45.22 18.47
C ASP A 127 -1.35 -44.76 17.52
N ALA A 128 -0.27 -45.54 17.50
CA ALA A 128 0.87 -45.31 16.63
C ALA A 128 0.57 -45.58 15.13
N THR A 129 -0.64 -46.03 14.81
CA THR A 129 -1.08 -46.28 13.42
C THR A 129 -1.96 -45.18 12.83
N ASP A 130 -2.41 -44.23 13.65
CA ASP A 130 -3.35 -43.18 13.24
C ASP A 130 -2.62 -41.90 12.84
N GLU A 131 -2.18 -41.80 11.58
CA GLU A 131 -1.39 -40.66 11.10
C GLU A 131 -2.24 -39.42 10.73
N SER A 132 -3.56 -39.50 10.85
CA SER A 132 -4.49 -38.43 10.45
C SER A 132 -4.22 -37.10 11.15
N ASP A 133 -3.81 -37.12 12.42
CA ASP A 133 -3.55 -35.92 13.20
C ASP A 133 -2.28 -35.20 12.71
N LEU A 134 -1.25 -35.96 12.31
CA LEU A 134 -0.03 -35.41 11.74
C LEU A 134 -0.28 -34.85 10.34
N ASP A 135 -1.04 -35.56 9.50
CA ASP A 135 -1.42 -35.09 8.16
C ASP A 135 -2.24 -33.79 8.22
N ALA A 136 -3.15 -33.66 9.19
CA ALA A 136 -3.93 -32.44 9.41
C ALA A 136 -3.03 -31.27 9.84
N ILE A 137 -2.11 -31.49 10.78
CA ILE A 137 -1.16 -30.46 11.22
C ILE A 137 -0.21 -30.07 10.08
N GLU A 138 0.25 -31.02 9.27
CA GLU A 138 1.11 -30.75 8.12
C GLU A 138 0.37 -29.94 7.04
N THR A 139 -0.89 -30.26 6.78
CA THR A 139 -1.75 -29.48 5.88
C THR A 139 -1.91 -28.05 6.38
N GLN A 140 -2.19 -27.87 7.68
CA GLN A 140 -2.33 -26.56 8.28
C GLN A 140 -1.02 -25.76 8.30
N LEU A 141 0.10 -26.45 8.56
CA LEU A 141 1.44 -25.87 8.52
C LEU A 141 1.76 -25.39 7.10
N GLN A 142 1.45 -26.19 6.09
CA GLN A 142 1.64 -25.81 4.70
C GLN A 142 0.76 -24.62 4.31
N ALA A 143 -0.50 -24.60 4.73
CA ALA A 143 -1.39 -23.45 4.52
C ALA A 143 -0.85 -22.17 5.18
N ALA A 144 -0.30 -22.26 6.40
CA ALA A 144 0.31 -21.12 7.09
C ALA A 144 1.60 -20.64 6.41
N ILE A 145 2.42 -21.55 5.89
CA ILE A 145 3.62 -21.24 5.10
C ILE A 145 3.22 -20.54 3.79
N ASP A 146 2.24 -21.07 3.08
CA ASP A 146 1.75 -20.51 1.81
C ASP A 146 1.11 -19.14 2.02
N ALA A 147 0.36 -18.95 3.11
CA ALA A 147 -0.18 -17.65 3.52
C ALA A 147 0.95 -16.65 3.79
N ALA A 148 1.95 -17.01 4.60
CA ALA A 148 3.09 -16.15 4.89
C ALA A 148 3.87 -15.76 3.61
N ALA A 149 4.09 -16.72 2.71
CA ALA A 149 4.74 -16.49 1.42
C ALA A 149 3.89 -15.59 0.50
N GLY A 150 2.58 -15.84 0.45
CA GLY A 150 1.60 -15.04 -0.29
C GLY A 150 1.60 -13.58 0.17
N PHE A 151 1.44 -13.34 1.47
CA PHE A 151 1.50 -12.01 2.07
C PHE A 151 2.86 -11.34 1.85
N GLY A 152 3.97 -12.07 1.99
CA GLY A 152 5.31 -11.55 1.69
C GLY A 152 5.46 -11.10 0.23
N SER A 153 4.95 -11.87 -0.72
CA SER A 153 4.98 -11.51 -2.14
C SER A 153 4.09 -10.29 -2.45
N ALA A 154 2.93 -10.18 -1.81
CA ALA A 154 2.03 -9.04 -1.95
C ALA A 154 2.65 -7.77 -1.38
N GLN A 155 3.30 -7.86 -0.22
CA GLN A 155 4.01 -6.75 0.41
C GLN A 155 5.12 -6.21 -0.51
N ILE A 156 5.97 -7.09 -1.08
CA ILE A 156 7.03 -6.68 -2.02
C ILE A 156 6.44 -5.96 -3.24
N ARG A 157 5.31 -6.43 -3.79
CA ARG A 157 4.64 -5.76 -4.92
C ARG A 157 4.12 -4.38 -4.54
N ILE A 158 3.51 -4.24 -3.36
CA ILE A 158 3.01 -2.95 -2.85
C ILE A 158 4.15 -1.98 -2.62
N ASP A 159 5.25 -2.42 -2.02
CA ASP A 159 6.42 -1.57 -1.74
C ASP A 159 7.05 -1.07 -3.06
N ALA A 160 7.19 -1.95 -4.05
CA ALA A 160 7.69 -1.57 -5.39
C ALA A 160 6.76 -0.55 -6.07
N GLN A 161 5.45 -0.69 -5.92
CA GLN A 161 4.47 0.24 -6.46
C GLN A 161 4.53 1.59 -5.75
N ASN A 162 4.69 1.61 -4.43
CA ASN A 162 4.82 2.84 -3.64
C ASN A 162 6.10 3.60 -4.04
N GLU A 163 7.21 2.89 -4.26
CA GLU A 163 8.46 3.49 -4.78
C GLU A 163 8.27 4.10 -6.17
N PHE A 164 7.59 3.38 -7.08
CA PHE A 164 7.29 3.89 -8.42
C PHE A 164 6.43 5.16 -8.37
N LEU A 165 5.37 5.17 -7.55
CA LEU A 165 4.52 6.36 -7.36
C LEU A 165 5.31 7.52 -6.76
N GLY A 166 6.22 7.26 -5.82
CA GLY A 166 7.15 8.25 -5.28
C GLY A 166 7.97 8.93 -6.37
N LYS A 167 8.67 8.13 -7.19
CA LYS A 167 9.48 8.62 -8.33
C LYS A 167 8.63 9.37 -9.35
N GLN A 168 7.42 8.89 -9.62
CA GLN A 168 6.49 9.54 -10.54
C GLN A 168 6.02 10.90 -10.01
N MET A 169 5.66 10.99 -8.72
CA MET A 169 5.30 12.25 -8.07
C MET A 169 6.44 13.27 -8.13
N ASP A 170 7.67 12.83 -7.89
CA ASP A 170 8.84 13.72 -7.93
C ASP A 170 9.11 14.22 -9.36
N SER A 171 9.03 13.34 -10.36
CA SER A 171 9.14 13.75 -11.77
C SER A 171 8.05 14.76 -12.17
N ILE A 172 6.79 14.55 -11.75
CA ILE A 172 5.69 15.47 -12.03
C ILE A 172 5.90 16.81 -11.31
N ARG A 173 6.42 16.82 -10.07
CA ARG A 173 6.75 18.06 -9.36
C ARG A 173 7.83 18.85 -10.07
N THR A 174 8.90 18.19 -10.53
CA THR A 174 9.96 18.86 -11.31
C THR A 174 9.42 19.40 -12.63
N ALA A 175 8.62 18.62 -13.36
CA ALA A 175 8.01 19.06 -14.62
C ALA A 175 7.05 20.24 -14.42
N ALA A 176 6.22 20.20 -13.38
CA ALA A 176 5.33 21.30 -13.04
C ALA A 176 6.11 22.57 -12.63
N GLY A 177 7.19 22.42 -11.86
CA GLY A 177 8.09 23.53 -11.52
C GLY A 177 8.69 24.19 -12.74
N ALA A 178 9.22 23.40 -13.69
CA ALA A 178 9.79 23.93 -14.93
C ALA A 178 8.74 24.66 -15.80
N MET A 179 7.50 24.17 -15.84
CA MET A 179 6.42 24.88 -16.55
C MET A 179 6.04 26.19 -15.86
N VAL A 180 5.98 26.22 -14.52
CA VAL A 180 5.72 27.46 -13.78
C VAL A 180 6.85 28.46 -13.95
N ASP A 181 8.11 28.01 -13.94
CA ASP A 181 9.26 28.89 -14.16
C ASP A 181 9.21 29.49 -15.58
N ALA A 182 8.91 28.68 -16.60
CA ALA A 182 8.73 29.16 -17.96
C ALA A 182 7.56 30.15 -18.11
N ASP A 183 6.42 29.87 -17.45
CA ASP A 183 5.26 30.78 -17.44
C ASP A 183 5.61 32.12 -16.76
N MET A 184 6.41 32.09 -15.69
CA MET A 184 6.89 33.29 -15.01
C MET A 184 7.87 34.09 -15.86
N GLU A 185 8.75 33.43 -16.61
CA GLU A 185 9.63 34.08 -17.59
C GLU A 185 8.82 34.75 -18.71
N GLU A 186 7.84 34.07 -19.31
CA GLU A 186 6.98 34.67 -20.34
C GLU A 186 6.17 35.86 -19.78
N ALA A 187 5.60 35.71 -18.58
CA ALA A 187 4.87 36.78 -17.92
C ALA A 187 5.77 38.00 -17.64
N SER A 188 7.03 37.78 -17.24
CA SER A 188 8.00 38.86 -17.01
C SER A 188 8.40 39.56 -18.32
N ALA A 189 8.58 38.81 -19.41
CA ALA A 189 8.85 39.36 -20.73
C ALA A 189 7.66 40.17 -21.26
N ARG A 190 6.42 39.69 -21.03
CA ARG A 190 5.21 40.45 -21.35
C ARG A 190 5.09 41.72 -20.51
N LEU A 191 5.35 41.65 -19.20
CA LEU A 191 5.28 42.80 -18.31
C LEU A 191 6.28 43.88 -18.72
N THR A 192 7.52 43.49 -19.02
CA THR A 192 8.55 44.42 -19.49
C THR A 192 8.14 45.04 -20.83
N ALA A 193 7.68 44.25 -21.80
CA ALA A 193 7.17 44.77 -23.08
C ALA A 193 6.01 45.77 -22.90
N LEU A 194 5.06 45.47 -22.02
CA LEU A 194 3.95 46.36 -21.66
C LEU A 194 4.44 47.67 -21.02
N GLN A 195 5.43 47.61 -20.14
CA GLN A 195 6.05 48.80 -19.53
C GLN A 195 6.74 49.66 -20.58
N THR A 196 7.49 49.06 -21.52
CA THR A 196 8.12 49.79 -22.64
C THR A 196 7.07 50.42 -23.55
N GLN A 197 5.99 49.70 -23.86
CA GLN A 197 4.89 50.21 -24.67
C GLN A 197 4.18 51.39 -23.99
N GLN A 198 3.95 51.34 -22.67
CA GLN A 198 3.39 52.46 -21.92
C GLN A 198 4.32 53.67 -21.90
N GLN A 199 5.63 53.48 -21.71
CA GLN A 199 6.61 54.56 -21.75
C GLN A 199 6.67 55.23 -23.13
N LEU A 200 6.68 54.45 -24.21
CA LEU A 200 6.58 54.95 -25.58
C LEU A 200 5.25 55.64 -25.84
N GLY A 201 4.15 55.11 -25.30
CA GLY A 201 2.82 55.74 -25.37
C GLY A 201 2.81 57.13 -24.72
N ILE A 202 3.40 57.28 -23.53
CA ILE A 202 3.53 58.57 -22.83
C ILE A 202 4.43 59.53 -23.61
N GLN A 203 5.57 59.06 -24.14
CA GLN A 203 6.46 59.87 -24.98
C GLN A 203 5.76 60.33 -26.26
N ALA A 204 5.04 59.43 -26.94
CA ALA A 204 4.26 59.75 -28.13
C ALA A 204 3.16 60.77 -27.81
N LEU A 205 2.47 60.65 -26.67
CA LEU A 205 1.48 61.63 -26.22
C LEU A 205 2.11 62.99 -25.90
N SER A 206 3.29 63.01 -25.27
CA SER A 206 4.07 64.22 -24.99
C SER A 206 4.47 64.93 -26.28
N ILE A 207 5.01 64.20 -27.27
CA ILE A 207 5.37 64.73 -28.58
C ILE A 207 4.12 65.24 -29.32
N ALA A 208 3.02 64.48 -29.30
CA ALA A 208 1.76 64.89 -29.90
C ALA A 208 1.18 66.17 -29.27
N ASN A 209 1.39 66.40 -27.97
CA ASN A 209 0.98 67.63 -27.29
C ASN A 209 1.95 68.81 -27.50
N GLN A 210 3.24 68.55 -27.75
CA GLN A 210 4.24 69.59 -28.01
C GLN A 210 4.28 70.05 -29.48
N ALA A 211 3.97 69.17 -30.44
CA ALA A 211 4.01 69.47 -31.87
C ALA A 211 3.10 70.66 -32.32
N PRO A 212 1.90 70.87 -31.76
CA PRO A 212 1.09 72.06 -32.09
C PRO A 212 1.71 73.38 -31.61
N GLN A 213 2.48 73.36 -30.51
CA GLN A 213 3.09 74.57 -29.94
C GLN A 213 4.29 75.06 -30.75
N SER A 214 5.08 74.15 -31.31
CA SER A 214 6.19 74.52 -32.21
C SER A 214 5.69 75.08 -33.54
N ILE A 215 4.58 74.55 -34.07
CA ILE A 215 3.92 75.10 -35.26
C ILE A 215 3.40 76.53 -35.00
N MET A 216 2.83 76.80 -33.82
CA MET A 216 2.39 78.16 -33.45
C MET A 216 3.54 79.18 -33.27
N SER A 217 4.77 78.73 -32.98
CA SER A 217 5.95 79.61 -32.94
C SER A 217 6.48 80.02 -34.32
N LEU A 218 6.19 79.25 -35.37
CA LEU A 218 6.58 79.55 -36.75
C LEU A 218 5.68 80.59 -37.43
N PHE A 219 4.52 80.87 -36.86
CA PHE A 219 3.57 81.89 -37.32
C PHE A 219 3.63 83.18 -36.48
N ARG A 220 4.69 83.39 -35.70
CA ARG A 220 4.97 84.63 -34.97
C ARG A 220 6.15 85.37 -35.58
#